data_AF-A0A7X7Q225-F1
#
_entry.id   AF-A0A7X7Q225-F1
#
_cell.length_a   1.000
_cell.length_b   1.000
_cell.length_c   1.000
_cell.angle_alpha   90.00
_cell.angle_beta   90.00
_cell.angle_gamma   90.00
#
_symmetry.space_group_name_H-M   'P 1'
#
loop_
_entity.id
_entity.type
_entity.pdbx_description
1 polymer ?
#
loop_
_entity_poly.entity_id
_entity_poly.type
_entity_poly.pdbx_seq_one_letter_code
_entity_poly.pdbx_strand_id
1 'polypeptide(L)'
;MNDILKKIIQFADEHEDIRACLLTGSRTNSNITPDIYQDYDVIMLTNTPDYYLHDHRWVHTFGDLVMYQHNIIDLNKHIFLLLYQEQFRIDMTFVSISRLSEVIQDSLLVKLLDKDGMIPNLGVATEKNYYVKKPTEQEFQKAVNEFFWCLNNVAKGIKRDELIYVKTMFDTIVRKPLIEVICWYIGCLYDFQVNLGAYGRFIKRYLPFSLYELLEETYVGKNYEDIWGAILTSCRLMRITGTFVAEKLGYQYPLQDDINMQKYLEKIKNTH
;
A
#
# COMPACT_ATOMS: atom_id res chain seq x y z
N MET A 1 -14.68 -2.84 -23.65
CA MET A 1 -15.22 -2.84 -22.27
C MET A 1 -15.43 -4.28 -21.85
N ASN A 2 -14.81 -4.71 -20.74
CA ASN A 2 -14.89 -6.07 -20.22
C ASN A 2 -16.35 -6.44 -19.86
N ASP A 3 -16.74 -7.70 -19.99
CA ASP A 3 -18.10 -8.20 -19.71
C ASP A 3 -18.55 -7.88 -18.28
N ILE A 4 -17.63 -7.97 -17.31
CA ILE A 4 -17.90 -7.62 -15.91
C ILE A 4 -18.23 -6.13 -15.73
N LEU A 5 -17.53 -5.22 -16.41
CA LEU A 5 -17.84 -3.78 -16.34
C LEU A 5 -19.23 -3.48 -16.90
N LYS A 6 -19.67 -4.20 -17.94
CA LYS A 6 -21.03 -4.05 -18.46
C LYS A 6 -22.06 -4.48 -17.43
N LYS A 7 -21.86 -5.61 -16.75
CA LYS A 7 -22.73 -6.06 -15.65
C LYS A 7 -22.77 -5.05 -14.50
N ILE A 8 -21.62 -4.47 -14.12
CA ILE A 8 -21.54 -3.42 -13.09
C ILE A 8 -22.35 -2.18 -13.49
N ILE A 9 -22.19 -1.70 -14.72
CA ILE A 9 -22.93 -0.55 -15.24
C ILE A 9 -24.43 -0.85 -15.27
N GLN A 10 -24.81 -2.03 -15.78
CA GLN A 10 -26.20 -2.47 -15.84
C GLN A 10 -26.83 -2.55 -14.45
N PHE A 11 -26.13 -3.14 -13.48
CA PHE A 11 -26.58 -3.18 -12.09
C PHE A 11 -26.83 -1.77 -11.54
N ALA A 12 -25.89 -0.85 -11.75
CA ALA A 12 -26.04 0.54 -11.32
C ALA A 12 -27.19 1.26 -12.04
N ASP A 13 -27.44 0.94 -13.31
CA ASP A 13 -28.52 1.54 -14.11
C ASP A 13 -29.92 1.06 -13.65
N GLU A 14 -30.07 -0.24 -13.39
CA GLU A 14 -31.32 -0.87 -12.96
C GLU A 14 -31.77 -0.47 -11.55
N HIS A 15 -30.85 -0.06 -10.67
CA HIS A 15 -31.16 0.38 -9.31
C HIS A 15 -31.40 1.90 -9.27
N GLU A 16 -32.64 2.32 -9.04
CA GLU A 16 -33.05 3.74 -9.09
C GLU A 16 -32.34 4.62 -8.05
N ASP A 17 -32.03 4.08 -6.87
CA ASP A 17 -31.35 4.79 -5.78
C ASP A 17 -29.87 5.05 -6.06
N ILE A 18 -29.23 4.24 -6.91
CA ILE A 18 -27.86 4.45 -7.38
C ILE A 18 -27.89 5.56 -8.43
N ARG A 19 -27.22 6.68 -8.12
CA ARG A 19 -27.21 7.89 -8.94
C ARG A 19 -25.96 7.99 -9.83
N ALA A 20 -24.85 7.42 -9.39
CA ALA A 20 -23.63 7.34 -10.21
C ALA A 20 -22.80 6.09 -9.88
N CYS A 21 -22.07 5.61 -10.89
CA CYS A 21 -21.11 4.52 -10.79
C CYS A 21 -19.75 4.99 -11.30
N LEU A 22 -18.72 4.84 -10.48
CA LEU A 22 -17.34 5.20 -10.79
C LEU A 22 -16.43 3.98 -10.67
N LEU A 23 -15.39 3.94 -11.49
CA LEU A 23 -14.30 2.99 -11.39
C LEU A 23 -13.05 3.72 -10.88
N THR A 24 -12.26 3.08 -10.02
CA THR A 24 -10.94 3.58 -9.61
C THR A 24 -9.92 2.44 -9.61
N GLY A 25 -8.76 2.68 -8.98
CA GLY A 25 -7.76 1.67 -8.71
C GLY A 25 -6.90 1.32 -9.91
N SER A 26 -6.33 0.12 -9.90
CA SER A 26 -5.29 -0.24 -10.87
C SER A 26 -5.80 -0.33 -12.31
N ARG A 27 -7.10 -0.58 -12.51
CA ARG A 27 -7.72 -0.69 -13.85
C ARG A 27 -7.87 0.64 -14.57
N THR A 28 -7.89 1.74 -13.85
CA THR A 28 -7.95 3.10 -14.43
C THR A 28 -6.58 3.74 -14.54
N ASN A 29 -5.55 3.12 -13.96
CA ASN A 29 -4.19 3.62 -13.99
C ASN A 29 -3.46 3.17 -15.27
N SER A 30 -3.22 4.11 -16.18
CA SER A 30 -2.52 3.86 -17.44
C SER A 30 -1.05 3.44 -17.29
N ASN A 31 -0.43 3.69 -16.13
CA ASN A 31 0.95 3.27 -15.83
C ASN A 31 1.03 1.81 -15.32
N ILE A 32 -0.11 1.13 -15.13
CA ILE A 32 -0.18 -0.27 -14.75
C ILE A 32 -0.50 -1.12 -15.98
N THR A 33 0.39 -2.06 -16.30
CA THR A 33 0.12 -3.08 -17.32
C THR A 33 -1.10 -3.89 -16.90
N PRO A 34 -2.18 -3.93 -17.70
CA PRO A 34 -3.36 -4.70 -17.36
C PRO A 34 -3.07 -6.19 -17.25
N ASP A 35 -3.65 -6.84 -16.25
CA ASP A 35 -3.57 -8.29 -16.06
C ASP A 35 -4.92 -8.85 -15.57
N ILE A 36 -5.01 -10.19 -15.53
CA ILE A 36 -6.22 -10.91 -15.12
C ILE A 36 -6.48 -10.85 -13.60
N TYR A 37 -5.48 -10.48 -12.81
CA TYR A 37 -5.52 -10.42 -11.35
C TYR A 37 -5.88 -9.03 -10.82
N GLN A 38 -6.12 -8.05 -11.70
CA GLN A 38 -6.62 -6.74 -11.29
C GLN A 38 -8.04 -6.85 -10.75
N ASP A 39 -8.27 -6.27 -9.59
CA ASP A 39 -9.59 -6.17 -9.00
C ASP A 39 -10.43 -5.09 -9.70
N TYR A 40 -11.75 -5.11 -9.51
CA TYR A 40 -12.63 -4.02 -9.91
C TYR A 40 -12.97 -3.17 -8.70
N ASP A 41 -12.28 -2.03 -8.53
CA ASP A 41 -12.57 -1.06 -7.49
C ASP A 41 -13.71 -0.13 -7.95
N VAL A 42 -14.93 -0.38 -7.47
CA VAL A 42 -16.16 0.29 -7.92
C VAL A 42 -16.76 1.13 -6.80
N ILE A 43 -17.20 2.34 -7.14
CA ILE A 43 -17.90 3.24 -6.22
C ILE A 43 -19.31 3.48 -6.74
N MET A 44 -20.31 3.11 -5.95
CA MET A 44 -21.73 3.34 -6.16
C MET A 44 -22.19 4.50 -5.27
N LEU A 45 -22.50 5.63 -5.89
CA LEU A 45 -23.10 6.78 -5.20
C LEU A 45 -24.61 6.56 -5.11
N THR A 46 -25.13 6.43 -3.88
CA THR A 46 -26.54 6.12 -3.61
C THR A 46 -27.11 7.03 -2.51
N ASN A 47 -28.42 7.20 -2.49
CA ASN A 47 -29.13 7.85 -1.38
C ASN A 47 -29.26 6.95 -0.14
N THR A 48 -29.15 5.63 -0.31
CA THR A 48 -29.43 4.63 0.72
C THR A 48 -28.33 3.57 0.82
N PRO A 49 -27.10 3.93 1.26
CA PRO A 49 -26.01 2.95 1.41
C PRO A 49 -26.38 1.75 2.28
N ASP A 50 -27.12 1.98 3.37
CA ASP A 50 -27.53 0.93 4.32
C ASP A 50 -28.43 -0.15 3.73
N TYR A 51 -29.15 0.14 2.63
CA TYR A 51 -30.01 -0.82 1.95
C TYR A 51 -29.23 -2.08 1.52
N TYR A 52 -28.03 -1.88 0.97
CA TYR A 52 -27.17 -2.94 0.47
C TYR A 52 -26.55 -3.81 1.57
N LEU A 53 -26.65 -3.38 2.84
CA LEU A 53 -26.29 -4.20 4.00
C LEU A 53 -27.36 -5.20 4.39
N HIS A 54 -28.62 -4.95 4.04
CA HIS A 54 -29.74 -5.75 4.53
C HIS A 54 -30.22 -6.72 3.46
N ASP A 55 -30.18 -6.30 2.19
CA ASP A 55 -30.34 -7.19 1.06
C ASP A 55 -28.97 -7.63 0.54
N HIS A 56 -28.67 -8.92 0.60
CA HIS A 56 -27.42 -9.48 0.10
C HIS A 56 -27.58 -10.23 -1.22
N ARG A 57 -28.79 -10.35 -1.77
CA ARG A 57 -29.02 -11.16 -2.97
C ARG A 57 -28.31 -10.59 -4.20
N TRP A 58 -28.11 -9.27 -4.23
CA TRP A 58 -27.45 -8.56 -5.31
C TRP A 58 -26.00 -9.02 -5.56
N VAL A 59 -25.31 -9.57 -4.56
CA VAL A 59 -23.91 -10.01 -4.72
C VAL A 59 -23.76 -11.14 -5.76
N HIS A 60 -24.83 -11.89 -6.00
CA HIS A 60 -24.90 -12.98 -6.97
C HIS A 60 -25.18 -12.50 -8.40
N THR A 61 -25.45 -11.20 -8.61
CA THR A 61 -25.69 -10.62 -9.94
C THR A 61 -24.47 -10.75 -10.86
N PHE A 62 -23.26 -10.78 -10.30
CA PHE A 62 -22.03 -10.76 -11.08
C PHE A 62 -21.43 -12.14 -11.34
N GLY A 63 -21.88 -13.17 -10.61
CA GLY A 63 -21.40 -14.55 -10.68
C GLY A 63 -21.58 -15.28 -9.35
N ASP A 64 -21.05 -16.50 -9.29
CA ASP A 64 -21.04 -17.28 -8.05
C ASP A 64 -19.86 -16.87 -7.16
N LEU A 65 -20.14 -16.63 -5.87
CA LEU A 65 -19.11 -16.23 -4.92
C LEU A 65 -18.27 -17.43 -4.47
N VAL A 66 -16.97 -17.19 -4.33
CA VAL A 66 -16.08 -18.00 -3.48
C VAL A 66 -16.28 -17.58 -2.03
N MET A 67 -16.19 -16.27 -1.77
CA MET A 67 -16.43 -15.67 -0.47
C MET A 67 -16.71 -14.17 -0.63
N TYR A 68 -17.24 -13.57 0.42
CA TYR A 68 -17.30 -12.11 0.53
C TYR A 68 -16.91 -11.65 1.92
N GLN A 69 -16.44 -10.41 2.00
CA GLN A 69 -16.23 -9.68 3.24
C GLN A 69 -16.96 -8.35 3.15
N HIS A 70 -17.48 -7.90 4.28
CA HIS A 70 -18.12 -6.60 4.39
C HIS A 70 -17.46 -5.79 5.51
N ASN A 71 -17.03 -4.57 5.17
CA ASN A 71 -16.47 -3.60 6.10
C ASN A 71 -17.42 -2.40 6.22
N ILE A 72 -18.02 -2.25 7.40
CA ILE A 72 -18.78 -1.04 7.76
C ILE A 72 -17.76 0.03 8.14
N ILE A 73 -17.65 1.08 7.32
CA ILE A 73 -16.81 2.23 7.66
C ILE A 73 -17.60 3.16 8.58
N ASP A 74 -18.78 3.56 8.12
CA ASP A 74 -19.79 4.32 8.87
C ASP A 74 -21.16 4.17 8.17
N LEU A 75 -22.21 4.80 8.71
CA LEU A 75 -23.58 4.74 8.16
C LEU A 75 -23.70 5.21 6.68
N ASN A 76 -22.74 5.98 6.20
CA ASN A 76 -22.77 6.57 4.86
C ASN A 76 -21.79 5.91 3.89
N LYS A 77 -21.05 4.87 4.30
CA LYS A 77 -20.05 4.20 3.45
C LYS A 77 -19.81 2.76 3.87
N HIS A 78 -20.11 1.86 2.95
CA HIS A 78 -19.97 0.41 3.12
C HIS A 78 -19.12 -0.17 2.01
N ILE A 79 -18.17 -1.04 2.36
CA ILE A 79 -17.25 -1.66 1.41
C ILE A 79 -17.47 -3.17 1.42
N PHE A 80 -17.86 -3.71 0.26
CA PHE A 80 -18.02 -5.13 0.01
C PHE A 80 -16.84 -5.63 -0.83
N LEU A 81 -16.11 -6.61 -0.32
CA LEU A 81 -15.04 -7.30 -1.05
C LEU A 81 -15.61 -8.64 -1.53
N LEU A 82 -15.85 -8.77 -2.83
CA LEU A 82 -16.57 -9.88 -3.43
C LEU A 82 -15.62 -10.69 -4.31
N LEU A 83 -15.33 -11.94 -3.93
CA LEU A 83 -14.47 -12.84 -4.69
C LEU A 83 -15.30 -13.89 -5.41
N TYR A 84 -15.13 -14.01 -6.73
CA TYR A 84 -15.95 -14.88 -7.60
C TYR A 84 -15.22 -16.13 -8.05
N GLN A 85 -15.98 -17.19 -8.36
CA GLN A 85 -15.46 -18.50 -8.80
C GLN A 85 -14.68 -18.40 -10.12
N GLU A 86 -15.03 -17.44 -10.96
CA GLU A 86 -14.36 -17.11 -12.22
C GLU A 86 -13.05 -16.32 -12.03
N GLN A 87 -12.51 -16.31 -10.80
CA GLN A 87 -11.18 -15.76 -10.45
C GLN A 87 -11.05 -14.25 -10.66
N PHE A 88 -12.13 -13.49 -10.47
CA PHE A 88 -12.09 -12.03 -10.38
C PHE A 88 -12.64 -11.55 -9.04
N ARG A 89 -12.23 -10.34 -8.63
CA ARG A 89 -12.70 -9.66 -7.42
C ARG A 89 -13.35 -8.33 -7.75
N ILE A 90 -14.45 -8.01 -7.10
CA ILE A 90 -15.05 -6.67 -7.12
C ILE A 90 -14.99 -6.11 -5.70
N ASP A 91 -14.34 -4.97 -5.55
CA ASP A 91 -14.36 -4.17 -4.32
C ASP A 91 -15.40 -3.07 -4.52
N MET A 92 -16.62 -3.32 -4.05
CA MET A 92 -17.78 -2.46 -4.26
C MET A 92 -18.00 -1.57 -3.04
N THR A 93 -17.86 -0.27 -3.22
CA THR A 93 -18.15 0.73 -2.19
C THR A 93 -19.51 1.36 -2.47
N PHE A 94 -20.48 1.19 -1.57
CA PHE A 94 -21.71 1.99 -1.56
C PHE A 94 -21.50 3.19 -0.66
N VAL A 95 -21.67 4.39 -1.21
CA VAL A 95 -21.40 5.63 -0.51
C VAL A 95 -22.52 6.64 -0.73
N SER A 96 -22.89 7.36 0.33
CA SER A 96 -23.92 8.39 0.28
C SER A 96 -23.51 9.48 -0.71
N ILE A 97 -24.47 9.97 -1.52
CA ILE A 97 -24.25 11.13 -2.40
C ILE A 97 -23.74 12.37 -1.65
N SER A 98 -24.03 12.48 -0.34
CA SER A 98 -23.53 13.56 0.51
C SER A 98 -21.99 13.59 0.63
N ARG A 99 -21.31 12.47 0.35
CA ARG A 99 -19.85 12.34 0.38
C ARG A 99 -19.20 12.47 -0.99
N LEU A 100 -19.93 12.94 -2.01
CA LEU A 100 -19.40 13.12 -3.37
C LEU A 100 -18.08 13.92 -3.36
N SER A 101 -17.97 14.96 -2.54
CA SER A 101 -16.77 15.80 -2.42
C SER A 101 -15.53 15.07 -1.89
N GLU A 102 -15.70 13.99 -1.14
CA GLU A 102 -14.59 13.11 -0.72
C GLU A 102 -14.21 12.17 -1.85
N VAL A 103 -15.22 11.55 -2.49
CA VAL A 103 -15.02 10.57 -3.57
C VAL A 103 -14.21 11.19 -4.70
N ILE A 104 -14.62 12.35 -5.22
CA ILE A 104 -14.00 13.01 -6.37
C ILE A 104 -12.57 13.51 -6.14
N GLN A 105 -12.03 13.38 -4.92
CA GLN A 105 -10.63 13.72 -4.65
C GLN A 105 -9.67 12.70 -5.25
N ASP A 106 -10.11 11.45 -5.46
CA ASP A 106 -9.28 10.39 -6.04
C ASP A 106 -8.96 10.67 -7.52
N SER A 107 -7.67 10.81 -7.82
CA SER A 107 -7.17 11.12 -9.15
C SER A 107 -7.27 9.97 -10.15
N LEU A 108 -7.56 8.75 -9.70
CA LEU A 108 -7.74 7.58 -10.55
C LEU A 108 -9.19 7.36 -11.00
N LEU A 109 -10.13 8.23 -10.63
CA LEU A 109 -11.54 8.03 -10.96
C LEU A 109 -11.84 8.11 -12.46
N VAL A 110 -12.63 7.14 -12.91
CA VAL A 110 -13.26 7.11 -14.23
C VAL A 110 -14.76 6.98 -14.03
N LYS A 111 -15.52 7.86 -14.68
CA LYS A 111 -16.99 7.82 -14.65
C LYS A 111 -17.51 6.71 -15.55
N LEU A 112 -18.29 5.78 -14.99
CA LEU A 112 -18.98 4.72 -15.75
C LEU A 112 -20.44 5.08 -16.04
N LEU A 113 -21.15 5.61 -15.03
CA LEU A 113 -22.55 6.05 -15.11
C LEU A 113 -22.76 7.29 -14.24
N ASP A 114 -23.61 8.20 -14.68
CA ASP A 114 -24.05 9.38 -13.92
C ASP A 114 -25.44 9.79 -14.40
N LYS A 115 -26.46 9.47 -13.60
CA LYS A 115 -27.88 9.66 -13.95
C LYS A 115 -28.33 11.10 -13.79
N ASP A 116 -27.63 11.89 -12.98
CA ASP A 116 -28.01 13.25 -12.60
C ASP A 116 -27.11 14.34 -13.19
N GLY A 117 -26.00 13.95 -13.81
CA GLY A 117 -24.97 14.90 -14.22
C GLY A 117 -24.23 15.54 -13.03
N MET A 118 -24.21 14.86 -11.88
CA MET A 118 -23.62 15.40 -10.65
C MET A 118 -22.09 15.25 -10.61
N ILE A 119 -21.54 14.34 -11.42
CA ILE A 119 -20.09 14.09 -11.43
C ILE A 119 -19.43 15.17 -12.30
N PRO A 120 -18.50 15.98 -11.74
CA PRO A 120 -17.80 16.99 -12.51
C PRO A 120 -16.93 16.33 -13.60
N ASN A 121 -16.37 17.14 -14.49
CA ASN A 121 -15.36 16.64 -15.41
C ASN A 121 -14.10 16.21 -14.62
N LEU A 122 -13.86 14.90 -14.55
CA LEU A 122 -12.76 14.30 -13.81
C LEU A 122 -11.40 14.44 -14.52
N GLY A 123 -11.40 14.79 -15.81
CA GLY A 123 -10.20 14.75 -16.64
C GLY A 123 -9.71 13.32 -16.91
N VAL A 124 -8.42 13.18 -17.24
CA VAL A 124 -7.78 11.87 -17.45
C VAL A 124 -7.35 11.30 -16.10
N ALA A 125 -7.66 10.02 -15.85
CA ALA A 125 -7.22 9.33 -14.64
C ALA A 125 -5.68 9.29 -14.56
N THR A 126 -5.15 9.67 -13.39
CA THR A 126 -3.71 9.73 -13.11
C THR A 126 -3.42 9.22 -11.71
N GLU A 127 -2.24 8.66 -11.51
CA GLU A 127 -1.80 8.16 -10.20
C GLU A 127 -1.17 9.23 -9.29
N LYS A 128 -1.36 10.52 -9.59
CA LYS A 128 -0.70 11.64 -8.88
C LYS A 128 -0.93 11.66 -7.37
N ASN A 129 -2.11 11.23 -6.91
CA ASN A 129 -2.42 11.15 -5.48
C ASN A 129 -1.63 10.04 -4.75
N TYR A 130 -1.06 9.11 -5.51
CA TYR A 130 -0.32 7.93 -5.03
C TYR A 130 1.19 8.10 -5.18
N TYR A 131 1.65 9.27 -5.61
CA TYR A 131 3.08 9.57 -5.65
C TYR A 131 3.70 9.56 -4.25
N VAL A 132 4.96 9.14 -4.19
CA VAL A 132 5.75 9.18 -2.96
C VAL A 132 5.74 10.60 -2.42
N LYS A 133 5.29 10.76 -1.17
CA LYS A 133 5.31 12.07 -0.51
C LYS A 133 6.73 12.37 -0.04
N LYS A 134 7.23 13.55 -0.39
CA LYS A 134 8.49 14.07 0.13
C LYS A 134 8.43 14.16 1.65
N PRO A 135 9.36 13.55 2.40
CA PRO A 135 9.36 13.65 3.84
C PRO A 135 9.81 15.03 4.29
N THR A 136 9.34 15.44 5.46
CA THR A 136 10.00 16.47 6.27
C THR A 136 11.28 15.90 6.89
N GLU A 137 12.19 16.77 7.34
CA GLU A 137 13.37 16.32 8.08
C GLU A 137 12.99 15.51 9.33
N GLN A 138 11.95 15.94 10.05
CA GLN A 138 11.48 15.24 11.24
C GLN A 138 10.97 13.83 10.95
N GLU A 139 10.18 13.64 9.88
CA GLU A 139 9.71 12.31 9.46
C GLU A 139 10.88 11.41 9.07
N PHE A 140 11.86 11.97 8.35
CA PHE A 140 13.07 11.26 7.98
C PHE A 140 13.86 10.80 9.22
N GLN A 141 14.16 11.71 10.16
CA GLN A 141 14.87 11.38 11.39
C GLN A 141 14.13 10.31 12.20
N LYS A 142 12.81 10.44 12.31
CA LYS A 142 11.98 9.48 13.04
C LYS A 142 12.05 8.09 12.43
N ALA A 143 11.98 7.98 11.10
CA ALA A 143 12.07 6.68 10.43
C ALA A 143 13.45 6.02 10.64
N VAL A 144 14.55 6.78 10.45
CA VAL A 144 15.91 6.25 10.66
C VAL A 144 16.12 5.84 12.12
N ASN A 145 15.65 6.66 13.07
CA ASN A 145 15.73 6.34 14.49
C ASN A 145 14.91 5.09 14.85
N GLU A 146 13.65 4.99 14.41
CA GLU A 146 12.79 3.84 14.67
C GLU A 146 13.40 2.53 14.13
N PHE A 147 13.99 2.58 12.94
CA PHE A 147 14.70 1.43 12.35
C PHE A 147 15.81 0.93 13.27
N PHE A 148 16.74 1.82 13.63
CA PHE A 148 17.91 1.45 14.44
C PHE A 148 17.49 1.07 15.87
N TRP A 149 16.56 1.81 16.46
CA TRP A 149 16.03 1.52 17.80
C TRP A 149 15.43 0.11 17.86
N CYS A 150 14.49 -0.22 16.98
CA CYS A 150 13.77 -1.50 17.04
C CYS A 150 14.65 -2.73 16.78
N LEU A 151 15.82 -2.59 16.13
CA LEU A 151 16.77 -3.69 15.96
C LEU A 151 17.28 -4.27 17.29
N ASN A 152 17.30 -3.49 18.37
CA ASN A 152 17.66 -3.99 19.70
C ASN A 152 16.73 -5.12 20.17
N ASN A 153 15.43 -5.03 19.83
CA ASN A 153 14.42 -6.02 20.19
C ASN A 153 14.61 -7.32 19.38
N VAL A 154 14.93 -7.19 18.09
CA VAL A 154 15.23 -8.33 17.22
C VAL A 154 16.46 -9.08 17.73
N ALA A 155 17.54 -8.37 18.02
CA ALA A 155 18.78 -8.93 18.56
C ALA A 155 18.59 -9.67 19.88
N LYS A 156 17.83 -9.09 20.83
CA LYS A 156 17.49 -9.74 22.11
C LYS A 156 16.59 -10.95 21.90
N GLY A 157 15.60 -10.86 21.02
CA GLY A 157 14.71 -11.98 20.70
C GLY A 157 15.47 -13.18 20.14
N ILE A 158 16.47 -12.95 19.29
CA ILE A 158 17.34 -14.02 18.78
C ILE A 158 18.06 -14.71 19.95
N LYS A 159 18.62 -13.95 20.90
CA LYS A 159 19.33 -14.51 22.07
C LYS A 159 18.43 -15.24 23.05
N ARG A 160 17.13 -14.96 23.03
CA ARG A 160 16.12 -15.63 23.85
C ARG A 160 15.47 -16.82 23.15
N ASP A 161 15.87 -17.11 21.91
CA ASP A 161 15.22 -18.12 21.07
C ASP A 161 13.71 -17.85 20.83
N GLU A 162 13.35 -16.59 20.62
CA GLU A 162 11.96 -16.15 20.43
C GLU A 162 11.61 -15.92 18.95
N LEU A 163 11.70 -16.95 18.11
CA LEU A 163 11.60 -16.84 16.65
C LEU A 163 10.38 -16.03 16.16
N ILE A 164 9.19 -16.30 16.71
CA ILE A 164 7.95 -15.62 16.28
C ILE A 164 8.05 -14.11 16.56
N TYR A 165 8.58 -13.73 17.72
CA TYR A 165 8.78 -12.33 18.08
C TYR A 165 9.84 -11.69 17.17
N VAL A 166 10.96 -12.37 16.93
CA VAL A 166 12.03 -11.92 16.03
C VAL A 166 11.49 -11.63 14.63
N LYS A 167 10.75 -12.57 14.04
CA LYS A 167 10.16 -12.42 12.70
C LYS A 167 9.13 -11.30 12.68
N THR A 168 8.27 -11.20 13.69
CA THR A 168 7.28 -10.12 13.79
C THR A 168 7.97 -8.76 13.87
N MET A 169 8.93 -8.58 14.77
CA MET A 169 9.66 -7.33 14.93
C MET A 169 10.46 -6.95 13.68
N PHE A 170 11.16 -7.91 13.08
CA PHE A 170 12.01 -7.62 11.93
C PHE A 170 11.21 -7.36 10.66
N ASP A 171 10.23 -8.19 10.34
CA ASP A 171 9.49 -8.12 9.07
C ASP A 171 8.37 -7.08 9.06
N THR A 172 7.93 -6.60 10.23
CA THR A 172 6.87 -5.58 10.32
C THR A 172 7.40 -4.25 10.85
N ILE A 173 8.03 -4.24 12.02
CA ILE A 173 8.40 -3.01 12.74
C ILE A 173 9.67 -2.41 12.15
N VAL A 174 10.73 -3.20 11.97
CA VAL A 174 12.01 -2.73 11.40
C VAL A 174 11.91 -2.56 9.89
N ARG A 175 11.18 -3.45 9.21
CA ARG A 175 10.99 -3.40 7.75
C ARG A 175 10.34 -2.11 7.28
N LYS A 176 9.32 -1.63 8.01
CA LYS A 176 8.53 -0.47 7.63
C LYS A 176 9.40 0.79 7.39
N PRO A 177 10.19 1.29 8.37
CA PRO A 177 11.03 2.46 8.15
C PRO A 177 12.13 2.23 7.11
N LEU A 178 12.64 0.99 6.95
CA LEU A 178 13.58 0.67 5.86
C LEU A 178 12.94 0.89 4.48
N ILE A 179 11.73 0.37 4.28
CA ILE A 179 10.97 0.56 3.03
C ILE A 179 10.59 2.02 2.82
N GLU A 180 10.22 2.76 3.87
CA GLU A 180 9.94 4.20 3.80
C GLU A 180 11.15 4.99 3.27
N VAL A 181 12.35 4.75 3.83
CA VAL A 181 13.58 5.42 3.38
C VAL A 181 13.96 5.02 1.95
N ILE A 182 13.77 3.75 1.56
CA ILE A 182 13.96 3.29 0.17
C ILE A 182 12.97 3.99 -0.78
N CYS A 183 11.72 4.15 -0.37
CA CYS A 183 10.72 4.89 -1.14
C CYS A 183 11.14 6.35 -1.32
N TRP A 184 11.66 7.02 -0.29
CA TRP A 184 12.18 8.39 -0.41
C TRP A 184 13.44 8.48 -1.25
N TYR A 185 14.32 7.48 -1.19
CA TYR A 185 15.49 7.36 -2.07
C TYR A 185 15.05 7.37 -3.54
N ILE A 186 14.08 6.52 -3.88
CA ILE A 186 13.50 6.49 -5.23
C ILE A 186 12.77 7.81 -5.52
N GLY A 187 12.00 8.34 -4.56
CA GLY A 187 11.34 9.64 -4.69
C GLY A 187 12.32 10.75 -5.10
N CYS A 188 13.49 10.82 -4.47
CA CYS A 188 14.54 11.78 -4.82
C CYS A 188 15.09 11.59 -6.25
N LEU A 189 15.10 10.36 -6.79
CA LEU A 189 15.55 10.08 -8.16
C LEU A 189 14.54 10.49 -9.23
N TYR A 190 13.26 10.58 -8.86
CA TYR A 190 12.14 10.85 -9.77
C TYR A 190 11.34 12.10 -9.36
N ASP A 191 11.98 13.05 -8.67
CA ASP A 191 11.38 14.31 -8.20
C ASP A 191 10.04 14.15 -7.46
N PHE A 192 9.89 13.04 -6.73
CA PHE A 192 8.68 12.64 -6.03
C PHE A 192 7.43 12.50 -6.92
N GLN A 193 7.62 12.31 -8.24
CA GLN A 193 6.57 12.07 -9.22
C GLN A 193 6.53 10.59 -9.64
N VAL A 194 6.56 9.69 -8.65
CA VAL A 194 6.60 8.24 -8.87
C VAL A 194 5.66 7.53 -7.91
N ASN A 195 4.87 6.59 -8.43
CA ASN A 195 4.03 5.69 -7.63
C ASN A 195 4.75 4.36 -7.44
N LEU A 196 5.07 4.02 -6.19
CA LEU A 196 5.72 2.75 -5.83
C LEU A 196 4.73 1.65 -5.43
N GLY A 197 3.43 1.97 -5.50
CA GLY A 197 2.33 1.12 -5.07
C GLY A 197 2.29 0.92 -3.55
N ALA A 198 1.17 0.37 -3.07
CA ALA A 198 1.04 0.00 -1.67
C ALA A 198 2.19 -0.91 -1.23
N TYR A 199 2.75 -0.63 -0.05
CA TYR A 199 3.88 -1.36 0.55
C TYR A 199 5.13 -1.46 -0.35
N GLY A 200 5.28 -0.58 -1.33
CA GLY A 200 6.46 -0.58 -2.21
C GLY A 200 6.48 -1.73 -3.23
N ARG A 201 5.33 -2.29 -3.60
CA ARG A 201 5.24 -3.42 -4.56
C ARG A 201 5.91 -3.17 -5.91
N PHE A 202 6.18 -1.90 -6.28
CA PHE A 202 6.89 -1.54 -7.52
C PHE A 202 8.34 -1.13 -7.32
N ILE A 203 8.91 -1.22 -6.11
CA ILE A 203 10.31 -0.87 -5.82
C ILE A 203 11.29 -1.54 -6.79
N LYS A 204 11.09 -2.81 -7.15
CA LYS A 204 11.94 -3.56 -8.10
C LYS A 204 12.10 -2.86 -9.46
N ARG A 205 11.11 -2.08 -9.89
CA ARG A 205 11.12 -1.37 -11.18
C ARG A 205 12.04 -0.15 -11.17
N TYR A 206 12.31 0.42 -10.00
CA TYR A 206 12.93 1.75 -9.87
C TYR A 206 14.20 1.76 -9.02
N LEU A 207 14.34 0.84 -8.06
CA LEU A 207 15.54 0.75 -7.23
C LEU A 207 16.70 0.21 -8.07
N PRO A 208 17.89 0.82 -8.03
CA PRO A 208 19.07 0.31 -8.73
C PRO A 208 19.31 -1.17 -8.38
N PHE A 209 19.64 -1.97 -9.41
CA PHE A 209 19.75 -3.42 -9.29
C PHE A 209 20.59 -3.87 -8.08
N SER A 210 21.76 -3.27 -7.88
CA SER A 210 22.64 -3.59 -6.75
C SER A 210 22.05 -3.29 -5.36
N LEU A 211 21.19 -2.28 -5.24
CA LEU A 211 20.48 -2.00 -3.98
C LEU A 211 19.27 -2.91 -3.81
N TYR A 212 18.65 -3.33 -4.91
CA TYR A 212 17.57 -4.29 -4.88
C TYR A 212 18.06 -5.70 -4.49
N GLU A 213 19.25 -6.12 -4.95
CA GLU A 213 19.91 -7.34 -4.48
C GLU A 213 20.13 -7.32 -2.95
N LEU A 214 20.65 -6.21 -2.42
CA LEU A 214 20.79 -6.03 -0.97
C LEU A 214 19.43 -6.09 -0.26
N LEU A 215 18.37 -5.53 -0.85
CA LEU A 215 17.02 -5.63 -0.29
C LEU A 215 16.54 -7.08 -0.28
N GLU A 216 16.75 -7.86 -1.35
CA GLU A 216 16.37 -9.28 -1.41
C GLU A 216 17.10 -10.11 -0.34
N GLU A 217 18.38 -9.85 -0.08
CA GLU A 217 19.16 -10.49 0.98
C GLU A 217 18.59 -10.24 2.40
N THR A 218 17.75 -9.22 2.59
CA THR A 218 17.10 -8.98 3.88
C THR A 218 15.88 -9.88 4.13
N TYR A 219 15.43 -10.64 3.14
CA TYR A 219 14.31 -11.58 3.27
C TYR A 219 14.82 -13.00 3.49
N VAL A 220 14.88 -13.40 4.77
CA VAL A 220 15.39 -14.71 5.18
C VAL A 220 14.34 -15.54 5.93
N GLY A 221 14.58 -16.85 5.95
CA GLY A 221 13.71 -17.82 6.63
C GLY A 221 13.83 -17.79 8.16
N LYS A 222 13.82 -18.97 8.77
CA LYS A 222 13.78 -19.13 10.24
C LYS A 222 15.14 -19.20 10.93
N ASN A 223 16.24 -19.34 10.19
CA ASN A 223 17.56 -19.54 10.76
C ASN A 223 18.10 -18.23 11.33
N TYR A 224 18.53 -18.22 12.60
CA TYR A 224 19.02 -17.01 13.25
C TYR A 224 20.33 -16.46 12.69
N GLU A 225 21.23 -17.31 12.16
CA GLU A 225 22.45 -16.81 11.52
C GLU A 225 22.11 -16.04 10.23
N ASP A 226 21.16 -16.56 9.45
CA ASP A 226 20.65 -15.86 8.27
C ASP A 226 19.96 -14.54 8.67
N ILE A 227 19.20 -14.53 9.77
CA ILE A 227 18.56 -13.32 10.32
C ILE A 227 19.60 -12.30 10.76
N TRP A 228 20.69 -12.71 11.42
CA TRP A 228 21.80 -11.82 11.73
C TRP A 228 22.42 -11.22 10.46
N GLY A 229 22.62 -12.02 9.42
CA GLY A 229 23.07 -11.54 8.11
C GLY A 229 22.12 -10.49 7.54
N ALA A 230 20.82 -10.78 7.51
CA ALA A 230 19.77 -9.88 7.04
C ALA A 230 19.71 -8.57 7.82
N ILE A 231 19.92 -8.58 9.16
CA ILE A 231 20.00 -7.38 9.99
C ILE A 231 21.17 -6.49 9.52
N LEU A 232 22.37 -7.06 9.35
CA LEU A 232 23.54 -6.31 8.94
C LEU A 232 23.38 -5.74 7.52
N THR A 233 22.83 -6.54 6.59
CA THR A 233 22.50 -6.06 5.24
C THR A 233 21.46 -4.94 5.27
N SER A 234 20.44 -5.04 6.15
CA SER A 234 19.44 -3.98 6.34
C SER A 234 20.07 -2.68 6.85
N CYS A 235 21.00 -2.75 7.81
CA CYS A 235 21.75 -1.58 8.30
C CYS A 235 22.58 -0.94 7.19
N ARG A 236 23.26 -1.75 6.37
CA ARG A 236 24.02 -1.25 5.20
C ARG A 236 23.10 -0.57 4.20
N LEU A 237 21.96 -1.17 3.88
CA LEU A 237 20.99 -0.62 2.95
C LEU A 237 20.41 0.70 3.48
N MET A 238 20.02 0.75 4.75
CA MET A 238 19.56 1.97 5.43
C MET A 238 20.60 3.09 5.37
N ARG A 239 21.87 2.78 5.64
CA ARG A 239 22.96 3.78 5.57
C ARG A 239 23.11 4.35 4.16
N ILE A 240 23.11 3.49 3.14
CA ILE A 240 23.28 3.92 1.74
C ILE A 240 22.11 4.81 1.31
N THR A 241 20.87 4.35 1.50
CA THR A 241 19.69 5.07 1.04
C THR A 241 19.41 6.31 1.90
N GLY A 242 19.56 6.20 3.22
CA GLY A 242 19.35 7.29 4.16
C GLY A 242 20.36 8.43 3.97
N THR A 243 21.65 8.12 3.77
CA THR A 243 22.66 9.17 3.51
C THR A 243 22.35 9.92 2.20
N PHE A 244 21.96 9.19 1.15
CA PHE A 244 21.59 9.81 -0.12
C PHE A 244 20.36 10.71 0.02
N VAL A 245 19.31 10.26 0.71
CA VAL A 245 18.10 11.07 0.96
C VAL A 245 18.47 12.32 1.75
N ALA A 246 19.27 12.19 2.80
CA ALA A 246 19.72 13.32 3.62
C ALA A 246 20.47 14.35 2.77
N GLU A 247 21.44 13.91 1.95
CA GLU A 247 22.18 14.79 1.03
C GLU A 247 21.25 15.48 0.02
N LYS A 248 20.36 14.73 -0.64
CA LYS A 248 19.46 15.26 -1.68
C LYS A 248 18.43 16.25 -1.15
N LEU A 249 17.98 16.07 0.09
CA LEU A 249 16.96 16.93 0.69
C LEU A 249 17.53 18.02 1.61
N GLY A 250 18.85 18.02 1.85
CA GLY A 250 19.51 18.96 2.75
C GLY A 250 19.27 18.66 4.23
N TYR A 251 19.02 17.39 4.58
CA TYR A 251 18.84 16.93 5.96
C TYR A 251 20.15 16.36 6.51
N GLN A 252 20.20 16.12 7.82
CA GLN A 252 21.32 15.42 8.46
C GLN A 252 21.05 13.92 8.55
N TYR A 253 22.01 13.05 8.19
CA TYR A 253 21.89 11.62 8.50
C TYR A 253 22.44 11.35 9.91
N PRO A 254 21.74 10.63 10.80
CA PRO A 254 22.20 10.36 12.17
C PRO A 254 23.28 9.27 12.23
N LEU A 255 24.44 9.56 11.62
CA LEU A 255 25.55 8.61 11.45
C LEU A 255 26.07 8.03 12.78
N GLN A 256 26.06 8.83 13.84
CA GLN A 256 26.57 8.38 15.13
C GLN A 256 25.68 7.30 15.76
N ASP A 257 24.36 7.42 15.65
CA ASP A 257 23.41 6.42 16.16
C ASP A 257 23.52 5.11 15.37
N ASP A 258 23.65 5.20 14.05
CA ASP A 258 23.92 4.07 13.17
C ASP A 258 25.20 3.31 13.60
N ILE A 259 26.33 4.01 13.75
CA ILE A 259 27.59 3.40 14.22
C ILE A 259 27.44 2.77 15.61
N ASN A 260 26.77 3.46 16.53
CA ASN A 260 26.57 2.97 17.89
C ASN A 260 25.70 1.70 17.90
N MET A 261 24.64 1.66 17.10
CA MET A 261 23.77 0.51 17.01
C MET A 261 24.42 -0.68 16.32
N GLN A 262 25.25 -0.48 15.29
CA GLN A 262 26.00 -1.59 14.70
C GLN A 262 26.95 -2.25 15.72
N LYS A 263 27.69 -1.44 16.49
CA LYS A 263 28.53 -1.95 17.59
C LYS A 263 27.72 -2.67 18.66
N TYR A 264 26.55 -2.14 19.00
CA TYR A 264 25.64 -2.77 19.97
C TYR A 264 25.15 -4.14 19.48
N LEU A 265 24.74 -4.24 18.21
CA LEU A 265 24.27 -5.49 17.60
C LEU A 265 25.39 -6.54 17.54
N GLU A 266 26.59 -6.15 17.14
CA GLU A 266 27.78 -7.02 17.16
C GLU A 266 28.07 -7.55 18.56
N LYS A 267 28.00 -6.68 19.59
CA LYS A 267 28.20 -7.09 20.98
C LYS A 267 27.16 -8.12 21.41
N ILE A 268 25.88 -7.90 21.10
CA ILE A 268 24.84 -8.90 21.42
C ILE A 268 25.12 -10.20 20.68
N LYS A 269 25.38 -10.16 19.37
CA LYS A 269 25.63 -11.36 18.55
C LYS A 269 26.72 -12.25 19.17
N ASN A 270 27.78 -11.64 19.66
CA ASN A 270 28.94 -12.33 20.25
C ASN A 270 28.80 -12.67 21.75
N THR A 271 27.70 -12.29 22.40
CA THR A 271 27.46 -12.65 23.82
C THR A 271 26.92 -14.08 23.90
N HIS A 272 27.51 -14.92 24.76
CA HIS A 272 27.07 -16.29 25.01
C HIS A 272 25.84 -16.37 25.91
#